data_AF-A0A127SJJ3-F1
#
_entry.id   AF-A0A127SJJ3-F1
#
_cell.length_a   1.000
_cell.length_b   1.000
_cell.length_c   1.000
_cell.angle_alpha   90.00
_cell.angle_beta   90.00
_cell.angle_gamma   90.00
#
_symmetry.space_group_name_H-M   'P 1'
#
loop_
_entity.id
_entity.type
_entity.pdbx_description
1 polymer ?
#
loop_
_entity_poly.entity_id
_entity_poly.type
_entity_poly.pdbx_seq_one_letter_code
_entity_poly.pdbx_strand_id
1 'polypeptide(L)'
;AHQLIGFYTIADSADGCLKVLRSYQYIAANAISDVVRKCDWEQRPATPGRPGGYVWHTTGSGKTMTSFKSAQLIADSHDADKVVFLMDRIELGTQSLKEYRSFAGSETEVQGTENTGVLRDKLNSTNVNDTLIVTSIQKMSN
;
A
#
# COMPACT_ATOMS: atom_id res chain seq x y z
N ALA A 1 1.19 -23.99 -2.51
CA ALA A 1 2.54 -23.88 -1.93
C ALA A 1 3.39 -22.80 -2.61
N HIS A 2 3.45 -22.75 -3.95
CA HIS A 2 4.34 -21.84 -4.69
C HIS A 2 4.05 -20.33 -4.50
N GLN A 3 2.78 -19.91 -4.37
CA GLN A 3 2.45 -18.48 -4.24
C GLN A 3 2.76 -17.89 -2.86
N LEU A 4 2.67 -18.68 -1.79
CA LEU A 4 2.87 -18.20 -0.42
C LEU A 4 4.32 -17.78 -0.17
N ILE A 5 5.27 -18.54 -0.71
CA ILE A 5 6.71 -18.26 -0.60
C ILE A 5 7.12 -17.12 -1.55
N GLY A 6 6.62 -17.12 -2.79
CA GLY A 6 7.01 -16.13 -3.81
C GLY A 6 6.39 -14.75 -3.62
N PHE A 7 5.09 -14.68 -3.28
CA PHE A 7 4.34 -13.41 -3.28
C PHE A 7 3.90 -12.94 -1.91
N TYR A 8 4.12 -13.67 -0.82
CA TYR A 8 3.63 -13.26 0.52
C TYR A 8 4.73 -13.31 1.60
N THR A 9 5.98 -13.25 1.14
CA THR A 9 7.16 -13.01 1.96
C THR A 9 7.60 -11.55 1.81
N ILE A 10 8.11 -10.95 2.89
CA ILE A 10 8.71 -9.62 2.94
C ILE A 10 10.12 -9.77 3.50
N ALA A 11 11.11 -9.29 2.75
CA ALA A 11 12.47 -9.17 3.24
C ALA A 11 12.58 -7.87 4.04
N ASP A 12 12.44 -7.97 5.36
CA ASP A 12 12.56 -6.80 6.21
C ASP A 12 14.03 -6.52 6.51
N SER A 13 14.56 -5.52 5.82
CA SER A 13 15.97 -5.10 5.96
C SER A 13 16.29 -4.53 7.34
N ALA A 14 15.29 -4.01 8.07
CA ALA A 14 15.50 -3.45 9.41
C ALA A 14 15.78 -4.55 10.44
N ASP A 15 15.06 -5.67 10.35
CA ASP A 15 15.20 -6.81 11.25
C ASP A 15 16.18 -7.88 10.70
N GLY A 16 16.66 -7.72 9.46
CA GLY A 16 17.54 -8.67 8.79
C GLY A 16 16.92 -10.06 8.57
N CYS A 17 15.58 -10.15 8.55
CA CYS A 17 14.86 -11.41 8.47
C CYS A 17 13.77 -11.42 7.39
N LEU A 18 13.47 -12.62 6.90
CA LEU A 18 12.34 -12.86 6.01
C LEU A 18 11.08 -13.08 6.85
N LYS A 19 10.10 -12.20 6.68
CA LYS A 19 8.79 -12.28 7.32
C LYS A 19 7.79 -12.88 6.36
N VAL A 20 7.09 -13.93 6.80
CA VAL A 20 5.99 -14.55 6.03
C VAL A 20 4.66 -14.06 6.58
N LEU A 21 3.75 -13.65 5.70
CA LEU A 21 2.41 -13.23 6.09
C LEU A 21 1.62 -14.37 6.73
N ARG A 22 0.91 -14.07 7.80
CA ARG A 22 -0.06 -14.99 8.42
C ARG A 22 -1.27 -15.18 7.50
N SER A 23 -1.97 -16.29 7.66
CA SER A 23 -3.11 -16.67 6.80
C SER A 23 -4.16 -15.57 6.64
N TYR A 24 -4.56 -14.88 7.70
CA TYR A 24 -5.52 -13.78 7.61
C TYR A 24 -4.98 -12.56 6.85
N GLN A 25 -3.68 -12.29 6.93
CA GLN A 25 -3.03 -11.21 6.19
C GLN A 25 -2.98 -11.53 4.70
N TYR A 26 -2.67 -12.78 4.36
CA TYR A 26 -2.76 -13.28 2.99
C TYR A 26 -4.17 -13.11 2.42
N ILE A 27 -5.20 -13.57 3.15
CA ILE A 27 -6.59 -13.49 2.71
C ILE A 27 -6.99 -12.03 2.49
N ALA A 28 -6.65 -11.14 3.44
CA ALA A 28 -6.95 -9.71 3.34
C ALA A 28 -6.26 -9.06 2.13
N ALA A 29 -4.95 -9.27 1.96
CA ALA A 29 -4.20 -8.67 0.86
C ALA A 29 -4.67 -9.17 -0.51
N ASN A 30 -4.96 -10.47 -0.62
CA ASN A 30 -5.49 -11.05 -1.84
C ASN A 30 -6.90 -10.53 -2.16
N ALA A 31 -7.78 -10.43 -1.16
CA ALA A 31 -9.12 -9.88 -1.35
C ALA A 31 -9.09 -8.41 -1.81
N ILE A 32 -8.18 -7.60 -1.26
CA ILE A 32 -7.98 -6.21 -1.71
C ILE A 32 -7.52 -6.18 -3.17
N SER A 33 -6.48 -6.93 -3.54
CA SER A 33 -5.98 -6.98 -4.92
C SER A 33 -7.06 -7.46 -5.90
N ASP A 34 -7.83 -8.49 -5.53
CA ASP A 34 -8.93 -9.01 -6.33
C ASP A 34 -10.02 -7.96 -6.57
N VAL A 35 -10.39 -7.19 -5.54
CA VAL A 35 -11.38 -6.11 -5.68
C VAL A 35 -10.85 -5.04 -6.62
N VAL A 36 -9.58 -4.63 -6.48
CA VAL A 36 -8.98 -3.59 -7.34
C VAL A 36 -8.93 -4.02 -8.79
N ARG A 37 -8.52 -5.27 -9.06
CA ARG A 37 -8.42 -5.86 -10.40
C ARG A 37 -9.77 -6.04 -11.09
N LYS A 38 -10.79 -6.48 -10.35
CA LYS A 38 -12.11 -6.82 -10.90
C LYS A 38 -13.07 -5.64 -10.93
N CYS A 39 -12.75 -4.56 -10.23
CA CYS A 39 -13.58 -3.37 -10.21
C CYS A 39 -13.62 -2.73 -11.59
N ASP A 40 -14.83 -2.48 -12.09
CA ASP A 40 -15.03 -1.57 -13.21
C ASP A 40 -15.00 -0.14 -12.67
N TRP A 41 -13.86 0.53 -12.85
CA TRP A 41 -13.61 1.88 -12.36
C TRP A 41 -14.33 2.97 -13.19
N GLU A 42 -14.76 2.65 -14.40
CA GLU A 42 -15.48 3.54 -15.31
C GLU A 42 -17.00 3.50 -15.05
N GLN A 43 -17.50 2.37 -14.55
CA GLN A 43 -18.90 2.25 -14.18
C GLN A 43 -19.20 2.87 -12.82
N ARG A 44 -20.19 3.76 -12.80
CA ARG A 44 -20.75 4.28 -11.56
C ARG A 44 -21.41 3.12 -10.79
N PRO A 45 -21.00 2.81 -9.56
CA PRO A 45 -21.54 1.65 -8.85
C PRO A 45 -23.05 1.82 -8.62
N ALA A 46 -23.78 0.70 -8.75
CA ALA A 46 -25.23 0.65 -8.57
C ALA A 46 -25.66 1.04 -7.13
N THR A 47 -24.75 0.90 -6.16
CA THR A 47 -24.93 1.36 -4.78
C THR A 47 -24.18 2.67 -4.56
N PRO A 48 -24.78 3.68 -3.90
CA PRO A 48 -24.08 4.90 -3.53
C PRO A 48 -22.87 4.58 -2.65
N GLY A 49 -21.67 4.81 -3.17
CA GLY A 49 -20.42 4.51 -2.48
C GLY A 49 -19.26 4.47 -3.47
N ARG A 50 -18.02 4.68 -3.00
CA ARG A 50 -16.84 4.42 -3.82
C ARG A 50 -16.65 2.89 -3.92
N PRO A 51 -16.21 2.35 -5.07
CA PRO A 51 -15.80 0.95 -5.13
C PRO A 51 -14.71 0.65 -4.09
N GLY A 52 -14.81 -0.50 -3.41
CA GLY A 52 -13.87 -0.93 -2.37
C GLY A 52 -14.53 -1.55 -1.14
N GLY A 53 -13.84 -1.47 0.00
CA GLY A 53 -14.30 -2.03 1.28
C GLY A 53 -13.34 -1.71 2.42
N TYR A 54 -13.52 -2.38 3.56
CA TYR A 54 -12.67 -2.24 4.74
C TYR A 54 -12.15 -3.61 5.22
N VAL A 55 -10.96 -3.60 5.80
CA VAL A 55 -10.38 -4.76 6.49
C VAL A 55 -10.28 -4.41 7.97
N TRP A 56 -10.94 -5.20 8.82
CA TRP A 56 -10.91 -4.99 10.27
C TRP A 56 -9.88 -5.91 10.93
N HIS A 57 -8.74 -5.34 11.29
CA HIS A 57 -7.65 -6.01 12.00
C HIS A 57 -7.46 -5.43 13.41
N THR A 58 -7.26 -6.30 14.40
CA THR A 58 -6.92 -5.89 15.77
C THR A 58 -5.55 -5.18 15.84
N THR A 59 -5.29 -4.41 16.90
CA THR A 59 -3.97 -3.78 17.13
C THR A 59 -2.89 -4.84 17.39
N GLY A 60 -1.70 -4.66 16.82
CA GLY A 60 -0.60 -5.63 16.91
C GLY A 60 -0.69 -6.85 15.96
N SER A 61 -1.76 -6.99 15.19
CA SER A 61 -1.94 -8.12 14.25
C SER A 61 -1.10 -8.05 12.96
N GLY A 62 -0.33 -6.98 12.76
CA GLY A 62 0.47 -6.78 11.54
C GLY A 62 -0.30 -6.08 10.40
N LYS A 63 -1.10 -5.06 10.74
CA LYS A 63 -1.81 -4.21 9.76
C LYS A 63 -0.85 -3.59 8.74
N THR A 64 0.25 -2.98 9.20
CA THR A 64 1.21 -2.28 8.33
C THR A 64 1.82 -3.22 7.29
N MET A 65 2.18 -4.44 7.70
CA MET A 65 2.71 -5.46 6.79
C MET A 65 1.67 -5.92 5.75
N THR A 66 0.41 -6.04 6.16
CA THR A 66 -0.70 -6.42 5.28
C THR A 66 -0.99 -5.33 4.25
N SER A 67 -1.05 -4.07 4.69
CA SER A 67 -1.32 -2.92 3.83
C SER A 67 -0.19 -2.68 2.83
N PHE A 68 1.07 -2.77 3.28
CA PHE A 68 2.24 -2.71 2.39
C PHE A 68 2.13 -3.74 1.27
N LYS A 69 1.91 -5.02 1.63
CA LYS A 69 1.88 -6.08 0.65
C LYS A 69 0.71 -5.95 -0.33
N SER A 70 -0.43 -5.47 0.15
CA SER A 70 -1.58 -5.18 -0.71
C SER A 70 -1.22 -4.16 -1.79
N ALA A 71 -0.54 -3.06 -1.42
CA ALA A 71 -0.13 -2.06 -2.39
C ALA A 71 0.96 -2.54 -3.35
N GLN A 72 1.93 -3.30 -2.85
CA GLN A 72 2.95 -3.90 -3.71
C GLN A 72 2.29 -4.82 -4.75
N LEU A 73 1.36 -5.68 -4.35
CA LEU A 73 0.62 -6.55 -5.27
C LEU A 73 -0.14 -5.77 -6.34
N ILE A 74 -0.79 -4.65 -5.98
CA ILE A 74 -1.53 -3.79 -6.91
C ILE A 74 -0.58 -3.07 -7.88
N ALA A 75 0.56 -2.58 -7.38
CA ALA A 75 1.55 -1.89 -8.21
C ALA A 75 2.23 -2.87 -9.18
N ASP A 76 2.68 -4.02 -8.70
CA ASP A 76 3.37 -5.04 -9.51
C ASP A 76 2.44 -5.61 -10.59
N SER A 77 1.14 -5.75 -10.30
CA SER A 77 0.14 -6.19 -11.29
C SER A 77 -0.28 -5.11 -12.28
N HIS A 78 0.18 -3.86 -12.10
CA HIS A 78 -0.23 -2.71 -12.90
C HIS A 78 -1.75 -2.50 -12.91
N ASP A 79 -2.45 -2.90 -11.83
CA ASP A 79 -3.89 -2.69 -11.69
C ASP A 79 -4.23 -1.22 -11.29
N ALA A 80 -3.21 -0.41 -10.96
CA ALA A 80 -3.34 1.03 -10.71
C ALA A 80 -2.06 1.79 -11.07
N ASP A 81 -2.19 3.03 -11.58
CA ASP A 81 -1.04 3.90 -11.88
C ASP A 81 -0.32 4.41 -10.63
N LYS A 82 -1.09 4.66 -9.57
CA LYS A 82 -0.63 5.20 -8.29
C LYS A 82 -1.34 4.50 -7.14
N VAL A 83 -0.60 4.15 -6.10
CA VAL A 83 -1.15 3.63 -4.84
C VAL A 83 -0.74 4.55 -3.69
N VAL A 84 -1.73 5.17 -3.05
CA VAL A 84 -1.52 6.17 -2.02
C VAL A 84 -1.93 5.63 -0.65
N PHE A 85 -0.97 5.59 0.26
CA PHE A 85 -1.20 5.36 1.68
C PHE A 85 -1.45 6.68 2.39
N LEU A 86 -2.69 6.90 2.78
CA LEU A 86 -3.10 8.07 3.55
C LEU A 86 -3.16 7.73 5.04
N MET A 87 -2.29 8.36 5.83
CA MET A 87 -2.22 8.18 7.28
C MET A 87 -2.90 9.34 7.99
N ASP A 88 -3.51 9.10 9.15
CA ASP A 88 -4.13 10.18 9.92
C ASP A 88 -3.09 11.18 10.42
N ARG A 89 -2.03 10.73 11.11
CA ARG A 89 -1.03 11.60 11.76
C ARG A 89 0.31 11.64 11.02
N ILE A 90 1.00 12.79 11.06
CA ILE A 90 2.35 12.96 10.49
C ILE A 90 3.35 11.95 11.10
N GLU A 91 3.39 11.83 12.42
CA GLU A 91 4.33 10.91 13.10
C GLU A 91 4.10 9.44 12.69
N LEU A 92 2.82 9.05 12.57
CA LEU A 92 2.44 7.74 12.05
C LEU A 92 2.85 7.58 10.58
N GLY A 93 2.69 8.63 9.78
CA GLY A 93 3.16 8.68 8.40
C GLY A 93 4.68 8.45 8.29
N THR A 94 5.46 9.13 9.11
CA THR A 94 6.93 8.98 9.15
C THR A 94 7.34 7.57 9.57
N GLN A 95 6.68 6.99 10.58
CA GLN A 95 6.94 5.62 11.01
C GLN A 95 6.58 4.61 9.91
N SER A 96 5.38 4.70 9.33
CA SER A 96 4.95 3.80 8.26
C SER A 96 5.79 3.94 7.00
N LEU A 97 6.26 5.15 6.66
CA LEU A 97 7.20 5.35 5.56
C LEU A 97 8.52 4.61 5.81
N LYS A 98 9.05 4.66 7.04
CA LYS A 98 10.27 3.92 7.41
C LYS A 98 10.06 2.41 7.31
N GLU A 99 8.96 1.91 7.85
CA GLU A 99 8.60 0.47 7.77
C GLU A 99 8.43 0.03 6.32
N TYR A 100 7.73 0.81 5.49
CA TYR A 100 7.53 0.47 4.09
C TYR A 100 8.83 0.49 3.30
N ARG A 101 9.74 1.43 3.58
CA ARG A 101 11.07 1.44 2.98
C ARG A 101 11.93 0.26 3.43
N SER A 102 11.75 -0.25 4.65
CA SER A 102 12.49 -1.43 5.09
C SER A 102 11.95 -2.72 4.47
N PHE A 103 10.64 -2.75 4.20
CA PHE A 103 9.96 -3.85 3.51
C PHE A 103 10.17 -3.83 1.99
N ALA A 104 10.35 -2.64 1.43
CA ALA A 104 10.67 -2.44 0.02
C ALA A 104 12.12 -2.85 -0.22
N GLY A 105 12.31 -3.84 -1.08
CA GLY A 105 13.64 -4.24 -1.54
C GLY A 105 14.21 -3.22 -2.54
N SER A 106 15.25 -3.62 -3.28
CA SER A 106 15.89 -2.78 -4.30
C SER A 106 15.00 -2.46 -5.51
N GLU A 107 13.89 -3.17 -5.70
CA GLU A 107 13.06 -3.11 -6.91
C GLU A 107 11.83 -2.19 -6.75
N THR A 108 11.51 -1.77 -5.53
CA THR A 108 10.31 -0.97 -5.27
C THR A 108 10.70 0.30 -4.51
N GLU A 109 10.40 1.48 -5.05
CA GLU A 109 10.64 2.74 -4.35
C GLU A 109 9.37 3.23 -3.64
N VAL A 110 9.50 3.61 -2.36
CA VAL A 110 8.39 4.15 -1.57
C VAL A 110 8.64 5.63 -1.29
N GLN A 111 7.72 6.43 -1.82
CA GLN A 111 7.81 7.88 -1.81
C GLN A 111 7.07 8.49 -0.62
N GLY A 112 7.76 9.32 0.18
CA GLY A 112 7.11 10.21 1.13
C GLY A 112 6.70 11.54 0.48
N THR A 113 5.77 12.26 1.09
CA THR A 113 5.44 13.64 0.72
C THR A 113 5.64 14.56 1.93
N GLU A 114 6.01 15.82 1.69
CA GLU A 114 6.14 16.83 2.75
C GLU A 114 4.97 17.82 2.80
N ASN A 115 4.34 18.07 1.66
CA ASN A 115 3.17 18.95 1.51
C ASN A 115 2.33 18.53 0.28
N THR A 116 1.19 19.21 0.10
CA THR A 116 0.28 19.01 -1.05
C THR A 116 0.94 19.26 -2.40
N GLY A 117 1.87 20.21 -2.51
CA GLY A 117 2.62 20.47 -3.73
C GLY A 117 3.43 19.27 -4.20
N VAL A 118 4.26 18.71 -3.31
CA VAL A 118 5.06 17.50 -3.59
C VAL A 118 4.15 16.31 -3.90
N LEU A 119 3.03 16.15 -3.19
CA LEU A 119 2.09 15.07 -3.51
C LEU A 119 1.52 15.23 -4.92
N ARG A 120 1.05 16.42 -5.28
CA ARG A 120 0.50 16.70 -6.62
C ARG A 120 1.53 16.38 -7.69
N ASP A 121 2.77 16.80 -7.49
CA ASP A 121 3.84 16.59 -8.47
C ASP A 121 4.14 15.08 -8.64
N LYS A 122 4.12 14.29 -7.56
CA LYS A 122 4.26 12.82 -7.61
C LYS A 122 3.06 12.10 -8.24
N LEU A 123 1.84 12.59 -7.97
CA LEU A 123 0.63 12.05 -8.59
C LEU A 123 0.63 12.27 -10.12
N ASN A 124 1.15 13.41 -10.58
CA ASN A 124 1.28 13.72 -12.01
C ASN A 124 2.55 13.17 -12.66
N SER A 125 3.48 12.62 -11.87
CA SER A 125 4.75 12.08 -12.36
C SER A 125 4.52 10.80 -13.17
N THR A 126 5.17 10.70 -14.32
CA THR A 126 5.22 9.48 -15.15
C THR A 126 6.32 8.51 -14.71
N ASN A 127 7.09 8.86 -13.66
CA ASN A 127 8.11 7.97 -13.13
C ASN A 127 7.48 6.78 -12.40
N VAL A 128 7.89 5.57 -12.76
CA VAL A 128 7.45 4.31 -12.13
C VAL A 128 7.85 4.25 -10.65
N ASN A 129 8.93 4.93 -10.27
CA ASN A 129 9.35 5.03 -8.88
C ASN A 129 8.41 5.89 -8.02
N ASP A 130 7.49 6.65 -8.64
CA ASP A 130 6.47 7.44 -7.97
C ASP A 130 5.11 6.70 -7.90
N THR A 131 5.09 5.37 -8.01
CA THR A 131 3.87 4.57 -7.92
C THR A 131 3.38 4.37 -6.48
N LEU A 132 4.27 4.07 -5.52
CA LEU A 132 3.89 3.88 -4.12
C LEU A 132 4.16 5.14 -3.30
N ILE A 133 3.10 5.79 -2.83
CA ILE A 133 3.19 7.09 -2.14
C ILE A 133 2.62 6.98 -0.72
N VAL A 134 3.33 7.50 0.27
CA VAL A 134 2.90 7.63 1.67
C VAL A 134 2.75 9.11 2.00
N THR A 135 1.57 9.49 2.47
CA THR A 135 1.22 10.86 2.88
C THR A 135 0.37 10.84 4.16
N SER A 136 0.11 12.00 4.76
CA SER A 136 -0.80 12.13 5.89
C SER A 136 -1.92 13.14 5.65
N ILE A 137 -3.03 13.00 6.38
CA ILE A 137 -4.19 13.91 6.30
C ILE A 137 -3.75 15.34 6.63
N GLN A 138 -2.91 15.56 7.66
CA GLN A 138 -2.46 16.93 7.95
C GLN A 138 -1.61 17.52 6.83
N LYS A 139 -0.82 16.71 6.12
CA LYS A 139 -0.05 17.17 4.95
C LYS A 139 -0.94 17.48 3.75
N MET A 140 -2.18 16.96 3.71
CA MET A 140 -3.20 17.25 2.71
C MET A 140 -4.00 18.52 3.00
N SER A 141 -4.08 18.92 4.28
CA SER A 141 -4.85 20.09 4.72
C SER A 141 -4.08 21.40 4.60
N ASN A 142 -2.79 21.36 4.24
CA ASN A 142 -1.89 22.51 4.08
C ASN A 142 -1.37 22.59 2.64
#